data_AF-A0A1I5V1H6-F1
#
_entry.id   AF-A0A1I5V1H6-F1
#
_cell.length_a   1.000
_cell.length_b   1.000
_cell.length_c   1.000
_cell.angle_alpha   90.00
_cell.angle_beta   90.00
_cell.angle_gamma   90.00
#
_symmetry.space_group_name_H-M   'P 1'
#
loop_
_entity.id
_entity.type
_entity.pdbx_description
1 polymer ?
#
loop_
_entity_poly.entity_id
_entity_poly.type
_entity_poly.pdbx_seq_one_letter_code
_entity_poly.pdbx_strand_id
1 'polypeptide(L)'
;MNKTSFLRFVLYTGIYFLPFKTIQCQVCTGSLGDLAVNITFGNGAGSASSYVPASGYTYISSDCPDDGFYTITNSTSSCFGNTWHTVAKDHTGNGNFMLVNASIEPGDFFLTNVTNLCPNTTYEFSAWICNVMMPENSIMPDVVFTIEQPDGTILGSYDSGPIPVTHSPEWVKYGLLFTTPADNATIVLRMRNNSPGGYGNDLALDDIGFRPCGPQVSAFIRDNADTVNLCEGDTVPTYYFSGNASSAYQNPFYQWQTSINEGESWQDIAGATGTTYASTPPSAVGKYWYRLTVTDEAFAGTTSCRIASNLLKITIHPKPWADAGADRIYIKDFPVTLNGTATGEDVSFMWKPPLYIDDAASLNPIVTPPADMIYTLAVQSAYNCKSSDDVQVKVADAIFVPNAFTPNNDGLNDYWKIPYLDIGLAADVKVFNRWGKMVYHVAAAPVSWNGKVNGIDQPSGTYIYMITFKDNKLPQLKGTFTLIR
;
A
#
# COMPACT_ATOMS: atom_id res chain seq x y z
N MET A 1 41.10 -27.69 82.11
CA MET A 1 41.42 -26.90 80.91
C MET A 1 40.12 -26.59 80.19
N ASN A 2 39.72 -25.31 80.21
CA ASN A 2 38.47 -24.80 79.65
C ASN A 2 38.35 -25.05 78.14
N LYS A 3 37.20 -25.55 77.68
CA LYS A 3 36.75 -25.38 76.30
C LYS A 3 35.41 -24.67 76.30
N THR A 4 35.47 -23.36 76.02
CA THR A 4 34.35 -22.49 75.68
C THR A 4 33.86 -22.84 74.28
N SER A 5 32.57 -23.16 74.14
CA SER A 5 31.90 -23.34 72.84
C SER A 5 31.17 -22.06 72.47
N PHE A 6 31.54 -21.43 71.36
CA PHE A 6 30.85 -20.26 70.81
C PHE A 6 29.67 -20.72 69.95
N LEU A 7 28.44 -20.35 70.34
CA LEU A 7 27.26 -20.44 69.48
C LEU A 7 27.29 -19.30 68.46
N ARG A 8 27.34 -19.61 67.17
CA ARG A 8 27.13 -18.65 66.07
C ARG A 8 25.65 -18.65 65.69
N PHE A 9 24.95 -17.53 65.90
CA PHE A 9 23.65 -17.26 65.30
C PHE A 9 23.87 -16.80 63.85
N VAL A 10 23.29 -17.53 62.88
CA VAL A 10 23.18 -17.08 61.49
C VAL A 10 21.78 -16.51 61.31
N LEU A 11 21.69 -15.19 61.10
CA LEU A 11 20.45 -14.48 60.78
C LEU A 11 20.14 -14.72 59.29
N TYR A 12 19.12 -15.53 58.98
CA TYR A 12 18.60 -15.63 57.61
C TYR A 12 17.57 -14.51 57.39
N THR A 13 17.96 -13.43 56.71
CA THR A 13 17.01 -12.45 56.18
C THR A 13 16.41 -13.03 54.90
N GLY A 14 15.26 -13.69 55.03
CA GLY A 14 14.47 -14.16 53.89
C GLY A 14 13.83 -12.96 53.17
N ILE A 15 14.35 -12.62 51.99
CA ILE A 15 13.69 -11.72 51.05
C ILE A 15 12.54 -12.50 50.43
N TYR A 16 11.31 -12.22 50.86
CA TYR A 16 10.10 -12.72 50.20
C TYR A 16 9.93 -11.97 48.87
N PHE A 17 10.35 -12.60 47.77
CA PHE A 17 9.88 -12.22 46.44
C PHE A 17 8.40 -12.61 46.34
N LEU A 18 7.51 -11.64 46.47
CA LEU A 18 6.14 -11.77 46.00
C LEU A 18 6.19 -11.85 44.48
N PRO A 19 5.76 -12.96 43.85
CA PRO A 19 5.64 -13.00 42.41
C PRO A 19 4.52 -12.01 42.03
N PHE A 20 4.87 -10.97 41.29
CA PHE A 20 3.90 -10.19 40.54
C PHE A 20 3.22 -11.14 39.56
N LYS A 21 1.97 -11.53 39.86
CA LYS A 21 1.09 -12.11 38.85
C LYS A 21 0.83 -10.99 37.85
N THR A 22 1.51 -11.01 36.71
CA THR A 22 1.04 -10.32 35.52
C THR A 22 -0.29 -10.97 35.16
N ILE A 23 -1.40 -10.31 35.48
CA ILE A 23 -2.73 -10.70 35.02
C ILE A 23 -2.70 -10.42 33.52
N GLN A 24 -2.47 -11.46 32.72
CA GLN A 24 -2.51 -11.35 31.28
C GLN A 24 -3.90 -10.87 30.87
N CYS A 25 -3.95 -9.76 30.13
CA CYS A 25 -5.12 -9.35 29.36
C CYS A 25 -5.58 -10.58 28.55
N GLN A 26 -6.81 -11.04 28.78
CA GLN A 26 -7.39 -12.16 28.06
C GLN A 26 -7.82 -11.66 26.69
N VAL A 27 -6.86 -11.54 25.78
CA VAL A 27 -7.08 -11.24 24.37
C VAL A 27 -7.24 -12.52 23.57
N CYS A 28 -7.85 -12.41 22.40
CA CYS A 28 -8.05 -13.57 21.53
C CYS A 28 -6.71 -14.23 21.16
N THR A 29 -6.55 -15.50 21.51
CA THR A 29 -5.39 -16.32 21.09
C THR A 29 -5.62 -17.04 19.76
N GLY A 30 -6.84 -16.90 19.22
CA GLY A 30 -7.31 -17.48 17.98
C GLY A 30 -7.39 -16.46 16.84
N SER A 31 -8.33 -16.67 15.92
CA SER A 31 -8.63 -15.71 14.85
C SER A 31 -9.73 -14.76 15.29
N LEU A 32 -9.53 -13.48 14.99
CA LEU A 32 -10.53 -12.43 15.16
C LEU A 32 -11.34 -12.23 13.87
N GLY A 33 -12.61 -11.89 14.03
CA GLY A 33 -13.43 -11.35 12.95
C GLY A 33 -13.32 -9.85 12.79
N ASP A 34 -14.24 -9.30 11.99
CA ASP A 34 -14.45 -7.86 11.90
C ASP A 34 -15.10 -7.30 13.18
N LEU A 35 -15.12 -5.99 13.31
CA LEU A 35 -15.89 -5.32 14.37
C LEU A 35 -17.39 -5.59 14.16
N ALA A 36 -17.97 -6.39 15.04
CA ALA A 36 -19.41 -6.63 15.11
C ALA A 36 -20.14 -5.39 15.63
N VAL A 37 -19.56 -4.73 16.63
CA VAL A 37 -20.02 -3.47 17.18
C VAL A 37 -18.81 -2.56 17.36
N ASN A 38 -18.98 -1.29 16.97
CA ASN A 38 -17.98 -0.26 17.13
C ASN A 38 -18.66 1.03 17.64
N ILE A 39 -18.23 1.52 18.81
CA ILE A 39 -18.72 2.76 19.41
C ILE A 39 -17.55 3.75 19.41
N THR A 40 -17.64 4.74 18.53
CA THR A 40 -16.61 5.77 18.30
C THR A 40 -17.08 7.17 18.71
N PHE A 41 -18.21 7.28 19.41
CA PHE A 41 -18.83 8.55 19.83
C PHE A 41 -19.11 9.58 18.71
N GLY A 42 -19.04 9.19 17.44
CA GLY A 42 -19.38 9.99 16.26
C GLY A 42 -18.31 11.02 15.86
N ASN A 43 -18.66 11.90 14.91
CA ASN A 43 -17.78 12.96 14.41
C ASN A 43 -18.41 14.35 14.64
N GLY A 44 -17.70 15.27 15.30
CA GLY A 44 -18.12 16.66 15.53
C GLY A 44 -18.78 16.90 16.89
N ALA A 45 -18.79 18.16 17.35
CA ALA A 45 -19.27 18.52 18.68
C ALA A 45 -20.79 18.21 18.86
N GLY A 46 -21.11 17.31 19.79
CA GLY A 46 -22.43 17.27 20.43
C GLY A 46 -23.50 16.35 19.83
N SER A 47 -23.31 15.03 19.89
CA SER A 47 -24.48 14.12 19.95
C SER A 47 -24.34 13.10 21.08
N ALA A 48 -24.39 13.59 22.31
CA ALA A 48 -24.43 12.77 23.51
C ALA A 48 -25.81 12.17 23.82
N SER A 49 -26.82 12.39 22.97
CA SER A 49 -28.22 12.05 23.28
C SER A 49 -28.52 10.55 23.41
N SER A 50 -27.54 9.66 23.14
CA SER A 50 -27.75 8.21 23.14
C SER A 50 -27.03 7.46 24.27
N TYR A 51 -26.11 8.11 25.00
CA TYR A 51 -25.33 7.46 26.07
C TYR A 51 -25.67 8.15 27.38
N VAL A 52 -26.66 7.63 28.12
CA VAL A 52 -27.01 8.12 29.46
C VAL A 52 -26.54 7.06 30.46
N PRO A 53 -25.42 7.27 31.18
CA PRO A 53 -24.97 6.31 32.19
C PRO A 53 -26.03 6.17 33.30
N ALA A 54 -26.19 4.96 33.83
CA ALA A 54 -27.36 4.61 34.63
C ALA A 54 -27.37 5.13 36.07
N SER A 55 -26.31 5.78 36.57
CA SER A 55 -26.39 6.57 37.81
C SER A 55 -25.13 7.41 38.03
N GLY A 56 -25.31 8.64 38.51
CA GLY A 56 -24.23 9.45 39.11
C GLY A 56 -23.47 10.37 38.15
N TYR A 57 -23.52 10.13 36.83
CA TYR A 57 -22.86 10.96 35.83
C TYR A 57 -23.83 11.78 35.00
N THR A 58 -23.52 13.07 34.82
CA THR A 58 -24.37 13.99 34.04
C THR A 58 -23.65 14.47 32.79
N TYR A 59 -24.31 14.40 31.64
CA TYR A 59 -23.78 14.96 30.41
C TYR A 59 -23.79 16.49 30.45
N ILE A 60 -22.71 17.11 29.97
CA ILE A 60 -22.65 18.54 29.64
C ILE A 60 -22.06 18.75 28.26
N SER A 61 -22.43 19.86 27.63
CA SER A 61 -21.91 20.26 26.32
C SER A 61 -20.67 21.14 26.39
N SER A 62 -20.18 21.47 27.59
CA SER A 62 -18.98 22.28 27.75
C SER A 62 -17.72 21.44 27.73
N ASP A 63 -16.61 22.09 27.37
CA ASP A 63 -15.28 21.54 27.54
C ASP A 63 -14.93 21.51 29.05
N CYS A 64 -14.10 20.54 29.46
CA CYS A 64 -13.64 20.36 30.84
C CYS A 64 -14.79 20.13 31.85
N PRO A 65 -15.41 18.94 31.86
CA PRO A 65 -16.49 18.63 32.79
C PRO A 65 -16.06 18.69 34.25
N ASP A 66 -16.96 19.11 35.15
CA ASP A 66 -16.78 19.04 36.62
C ASP A 66 -16.92 17.59 37.13
N ASP A 67 -16.54 17.33 38.38
CA ASP A 67 -16.62 15.98 38.99
C ASP A 67 -18.03 15.39 38.90
N GLY A 68 -18.11 14.15 38.38
CA GLY A 68 -19.40 13.49 38.13
C GLY A 68 -20.08 13.94 36.83
N PHE A 69 -19.35 14.59 35.93
CA PHE A 69 -19.82 14.96 34.61
C PHE A 69 -18.95 14.35 33.51
N TYR A 70 -19.54 14.25 32.32
CA TYR A 70 -18.82 13.86 31.12
C TYR A 70 -19.27 14.71 29.93
N THR A 71 -18.40 14.79 28.94
CA THR A 71 -18.70 15.38 27.64
C THR A 71 -18.27 14.43 26.52
N ILE A 72 -18.79 14.66 25.32
CA ILE A 72 -18.35 13.99 24.10
C ILE A 72 -17.68 15.05 23.24
N THR A 73 -16.38 14.92 23.03
CA THR A 73 -15.56 15.94 22.36
C THR A 73 -14.52 15.30 21.46
N ASN A 74 -14.04 16.03 20.46
CA ASN A 74 -12.93 15.62 19.61
C ASN A 74 -11.56 16.07 20.14
N SER A 75 -11.56 16.96 21.15
CA SER A 75 -10.33 17.47 21.75
C SER A 75 -10.57 18.08 23.13
N THR A 76 -9.51 18.22 23.91
CA THR A 76 -9.52 18.97 25.17
C THR A 76 -8.24 19.77 25.33
N SER A 77 -8.33 20.95 25.94
CA SER A 77 -7.19 21.83 26.19
C SER A 77 -7.41 22.67 27.43
N SER A 78 -6.34 22.89 28.21
CA SER A 78 -6.30 23.82 29.34
C SER A 78 -7.34 23.59 30.45
N CYS A 79 -7.81 22.36 30.63
CA CYS A 79 -8.68 22.03 31.76
C CYS A 79 -7.96 22.21 33.10
N PHE A 80 -8.68 22.82 34.05
CA PHE A 80 -8.30 22.95 35.45
C PHE A 80 -6.88 23.52 35.69
N GLY A 81 -6.48 24.50 34.87
CA GLY A 81 -5.15 25.12 34.99
C GLY A 81 -4.01 24.26 34.46
N ASN A 82 -4.29 23.41 33.46
CA ASN A 82 -3.37 22.42 32.92
C ASN A 82 -2.97 21.38 33.98
N THR A 83 -3.94 20.82 34.69
CA THR A 83 -3.74 19.55 35.43
C THR A 83 -4.08 18.35 34.57
N TRP A 84 -4.86 18.55 33.51
CA TRP A 84 -5.11 17.55 32.48
C TRP A 84 -4.23 17.75 31.25
N HIS A 85 -3.86 16.65 30.60
CA HIS A 85 -3.29 16.63 29.27
C HIS A 85 -4.22 17.33 28.28
N THR A 86 -3.60 18.01 27.30
CA THR A 86 -4.30 18.42 26.08
C THR A 86 -4.40 17.20 25.16
N VAL A 87 -5.57 16.58 25.10
CA VAL A 87 -5.87 15.49 24.17
C VAL A 87 -6.33 16.12 22.86
N ALA A 88 -5.42 16.27 21.91
CA ALA A 88 -5.66 17.04 20.68
C ALA A 88 -6.57 16.33 19.66
N LYS A 89 -6.77 15.02 19.81
CA LYS A 89 -7.55 14.16 18.93
C LYS A 89 -7.98 12.89 19.66
N ASP A 90 -9.05 12.28 19.18
CA ASP A 90 -9.47 10.92 19.53
C ASP A 90 -8.40 9.87 19.17
N HIS A 91 -8.62 8.61 19.54
CA HIS A 91 -7.63 7.56 19.33
C HIS A 91 -7.37 7.30 17.83
N THR A 92 -8.41 7.29 16.99
CA THR A 92 -8.25 7.10 15.53
C THR A 92 -7.88 8.38 14.77
N GLY A 93 -8.11 9.54 15.37
CA GLY A 93 -7.67 10.85 14.90
C GLY A 93 -8.66 11.64 14.04
N ASN A 94 -9.90 11.14 13.83
CA ASN A 94 -10.95 11.83 13.08
C ASN A 94 -12.35 11.73 13.72
N GLY A 95 -12.44 11.44 15.01
CA GLY A 95 -13.68 11.21 15.74
C GLY A 95 -13.81 12.00 17.04
N ASN A 96 -14.82 11.66 17.83
CA ASN A 96 -14.98 12.12 19.20
C ASN A 96 -14.58 11.00 20.18
N PHE A 97 -14.28 11.39 21.41
CA PHE A 97 -14.15 10.49 22.55
C PHE A 97 -15.04 10.97 23.69
N MET A 98 -15.33 10.07 24.63
CA MET A 98 -15.97 10.42 25.89
C MET A 98 -14.91 10.91 26.87
N LEU A 99 -15.06 12.13 27.37
CA LEU A 99 -14.18 12.73 28.38
C LEU A 99 -14.93 12.77 29.71
N VAL A 100 -14.36 12.11 30.73
CA VAL A 100 -15.02 11.88 32.02
C VAL A 100 -14.20 12.56 33.11
N ASN A 101 -14.80 13.53 33.79
CA ASN A 101 -14.32 13.97 35.09
C ASN A 101 -15.03 13.11 36.14
N ALA A 102 -14.28 12.18 36.73
CA ALA A 102 -14.87 11.12 37.50
C ALA A 102 -15.40 11.62 38.85
N SER A 103 -16.51 11.04 39.29
CA SER A 103 -17.12 11.41 40.57
C SER A 103 -16.22 11.10 41.77
N ILE A 104 -16.45 11.83 42.86
CA ILE A 104 -15.77 11.59 44.16
C ILE A 104 -16.01 10.16 44.66
N GLU A 105 -17.23 9.66 44.55
CA GLU A 105 -17.54 8.27 44.91
C GLU A 105 -17.31 7.35 43.70
N PRO A 106 -16.72 6.17 43.90
CA PRO A 106 -16.61 5.16 42.86
C PRO A 106 -17.97 4.86 42.20
N GLY A 107 -18.01 4.83 40.87
CA GLY A 107 -19.27 4.87 40.13
C GLY A 107 -19.17 4.42 38.69
N ASP A 108 -20.33 4.09 38.13
CA ASP A 108 -20.46 3.60 36.76
C ASP A 108 -20.62 4.79 35.82
N PHE A 109 -19.57 5.10 35.07
CA PHE A 109 -19.55 6.26 34.16
C PHE A 109 -20.01 5.91 32.74
N PHE A 110 -20.07 4.62 32.40
CA PHE A 110 -20.57 4.13 31.12
C PHE A 110 -21.45 2.90 31.33
N LEU A 111 -22.69 2.94 30.83
CA LEU A 111 -23.59 1.80 30.78
C LEU A 111 -24.36 1.81 29.46
N THR A 112 -24.31 0.72 28.70
CA THR A 112 -25.12 0.61 27.48
C THR A 112 -25.50 -0.83 27.17
N ASN A 113 -26.64 -1.01 26.51
CA ASN A 113 -27.00 -2.28 25.90
C ASN A 113 -26.25 -2.42 24.57
N VAL A 114 -25.62 -3.56 24.36
CA VAL A 114 -24.94 -3.92 23.11
C VAL A 114 -25.76 -4.99 22.42
N THR A 115 -26.12 -4.72 21.17
CA THR A 115 -26.89 -5.60 20.28
C THR A 115 -26.05 -5.94 19.04
N ASN A 116 -26.61 -6.69 18.08
CA ASN A 116 -25.91 -7.15 16.86
C ASN A 116 -24.73 -8.11 17.09
N LEU A 117 -24.64 -8.68 18.29
CA LEU A 117 -23.80 -9.83 18.58
C LEU A 117 -24.52 -11.13 18.22
N CYS A 118 -23.78 -12.22 18.14
CA CYS A 118 -24.30 -13.54 17.80
C CYS A 118 -24.44 -14.41 19.04
N PRO A 119 -25.50 -15.22 19.19
CA PRO A 119 -25.66 -16.11 20.33
C PRO A 119 -24.54 -17.16 20.41
N ASN A 120 -24.23 -17.62 21.62
CA ASN A 120 -23.22 -18.65 21.89
C ASN A 120 -21.88 -18.40 21.17
N THR A 121 -21.47 -17.13 21.07
CA THR A 121 -20.28 -16.71 20.32
C THR A 121 -19.34 -15.99 21.29
N THR A 122 -18.08 -16.38 21.25
CA THR A 122 -17.04 -15.70 22.03
C THR A 122 -16.63 -14.41 21.31
N TYR A 123 -16.58 -13.31 22.05
CA TYR A 123 -16.15 -12.01 21.57
C TYR A 123 -14.94 -11.53 22.37
N GLU A 124 -13.99 -10.90 21.69
CA GLU A 124 -13.08 -9.93 22.31
C GLU A 124 -13.81 -8.60 22.40
N PHE A 125 -14.09 -8.16 23.62
CA PHE A 125 -14.38 -6.77 23.92
C PHE A 125 -13.07 -6.01 24.06
N SER A 126 -13.04 -4.78 23.57
CA SER A 126 -11.97 -3.85 23.88
C SER A 126 -12.43 -2.39 23.92
N ALA A 127 -11.70 -1.57 24.65
CA ALA A 127 -11.84 -0.12 24.65
C ALA A 127 -10.48 0.55 24.82
N TRP A 128 -10.33 1.77 24.28
CA TRP A 128 -9.14 2.58 24.45
C TRP A 128 -9.38 3.62 25.54
N ILE A 129 -8.46 3.69 26.50
CA ILE A 129 -8.55 4.61 27.63
C ILE A 129 -7.27 5.44 27.72
N CYS A 130 -7.42 6.74 27.92
CA CYS A 130 -6.33 7.66 28.26
C CYS A 130 -6.56 8.17 29.67
N ASN A 131 -5.56 8.03 30.55
CA ASN A 131 -5.53 8.81 31.79
C ASN A 131 -5.23 10.27 31.40
N VAL A 132 -6.14 11.19 31.70
CA VAL A 132 -5.97 12.60 31.30
C VAL A 132 -5.15 13.39 32.32
N MET A 133 -4.86 12.86 33.50
CA MET A 133 -4.10 13.55 34.53
C MET A 133 -2.60 13.67 34.17
N MET A 134 -2.00 14.82 34.48
CA MET A 134 -0.54 15.05 34.36
C MET A 134 0.25 14.95 35.68
N PRO A 135 -0.27 15.38 36.85
CA PRO A 135 0.46 15.28 38.11
C PRO A 135 0.61 13.83 38.57
N GLU A 136 1.84 13.38 38.84
CA GLU A 136 2.10 12.01 39.32
C GLU A 136 1.45 11.69 40.69
N ASN A 137 1.17 12.71 41.48
CA ASN A 137 0.50 12.59 42.78
C ASN A 137 -1.04 12.63 42.69
N SER A 138 -1.60 12.71 41.48
CA SER A 138 -3.03 12.59 41.27
C SER A 138 -3.52 11.18 41.54
N ILE A 139 -4.81 11.06 41.83
CA ILE A 139 -5.45 9.74 41.91
C ILE A 139 -5.51 9.17 40.49
N MET A 140 -5.09 7.93 40.30
CA MET A 140 -5.15 7.26 39.00
C MET A 140 -6.54 6.66 38.78
N PRO A 141 -7.13 6.76 37.58
CA PRO A 141 -8.34 6.01 37.26
C PRO A 141 -8.11 4.51 37.42
N ASP A 142 -9.14 3.77 37.82
CA ASP A 142 -9.10 2.32 37.90
C ASP A 142 -10.42 1.78 37.35
N VAL A 143 -10.40 1.21 36.13
CA VAL A 143 -11.61 0.90 35.38
C VAL A 143 -11.89 -0.59 35.42
N VAL A 144 -13.04 -0.94 35.99
CA VAL A 144 -13.62 -2.29 35.91
C VAL A 144 -14.62 -2.34 34.78
N PHE A 145 -14.35 -3.22 33.82
CA PHE A 145 -15.25 -3.58 32.75
C PHE A 145 -16.06 -4.80 33.19
N THR A 146 -17.38 -4.70 33.10
CA THR A 146 -18.29 -5.82 33.36
C THR A 146 -19.21 -6.00 32.18
N ILE A 147 -19.28 -7.23 31.69
CA ILE A 147 -20.17 -7.66 30.62
C ILE A 147 -21.22 -8.55 31.28
N GLU A 148 -22.47 -8.12 31.23
CA GLU A 148 -23.59 -8.77 31.91
C GLU A 148 -24.76 -9.02 30.95
N GLN A 149 -25.61 -9.97 31.30
CA GLN A 149 -26.91 -10.12 30.66
C GLN A 149 -27.87 -9.01 31.14
N PRO A 150 -28.96 -8.72 30.42
CA PRO A 150 -29.94 -7.72 30.85
C PRO A 150 -30.57 -7.97 32.22
N ASP A 151 -30.51 -9.21 32.75
CA ASP A 151 -30.96 -9.57 34.09
C ASP A 151 -29.91 -9.34 35.21
N GLY A 152 -28.71 -8.87 34.86
CA GLY A 152 -27.58 -8.63 35.76
C GLY A 152 -26.63 -9.82 35.93
N THR A 153 -26.84 -10.93 35.23
CA THR A 153 -25.91 -12.07 35.29
C THR A 153 -24.59 -11.72 34.60
N ILE A 154 -23.47 -11.76 35.33
CA ILE A 154 -22.14 -11.44 34.79
C ILE A 154 -21.63 -12.56 33.86
N LEU A 155 -21.27 -12.20 32.64
CA LEU A 155 -20.65 -13.06 31.63
C LEU A 155 -19.11 -12.95 31.64
N GLY A 156 -18.59 -11.79 32.04
CA GLY A 156 -17.16 -11.55 32.15
C GLY A 156 -16.89 -10.23 32.88
N SER A 157 -15.75 -10.17 33.57
CA SER A 157 -15.28 -8.93 34.18
C SER A 157 -13.77 -8.85 34.11
N TYR A 158 -13.26 -7.65 33.89
CA TYR A 158 -11.83 -7.36 33.89
C TYR A 158 -11.58 -6.05 34.62
N ASP A 159 -10.53 -6.04 35.44
CA ASP A 159 -10.09 -4.90 36.23
C ASP A 159 -8.76 -4.42 35.64
N SER A 160 -8.72 -3.16 35.18
CA SER A 160 -7.48 -2.59 34.64
C SER A 160 -6.40 -2.43 35.69
N GLY A 161 -6.80 -2.33 36.96
CA GLY A 161 -6.00 -1.70 38.00
C GLY A 161 -5.78 -0.21 37.72
N PRO A 162 -4.96 0.46 38.55
CA PRO A 162 -4.62 1.88 38.36
C PRO A 162 -3.99 2.13 36.99
N ILE A 163 -4.60 3.02 36.21
CA ILE A 163 -4.11 3.46 34.91
C ILE A 163 -3.08 4.59 35.15
N PRO A 164 -1.79 4.37 34.86
CA PRO A 164 -0.73 5.30 35.25
C PRO A 164 -0.85 6.64 34.52
N VAL A 165 -0.33 7.68 35.17
CA VAL A 165 -0.07 8.98 34.55
C VAL A 165 1.10 8.87 33.58
N THR A 166 1.02 9.56 32.46
CA THR A 166 2.05 9.56 31.40
C THR A 166 2.60 10.97 31.18
N HIS A 167 3.73 11.08 30.46
CA HIS A 167 4.33 12.39 30.17
C HIS A 167 3.61 13.15 29.04
N SER A 168 2.86 12.41 28.21
CA SER A 168 2.01 12.88 27.13
C SER A 168 0.74 12.03 27.09
N PRO A 169 -0.38 12.51 26.54
CA PRO A 169 -1.60 11.71 26.46
C PRO A 169 -1.34 10.42 25.68
N GLU A 170 -1.58 9.27 26.31
CA GLU A 170 -1.41 7.94 25.74
C GLU A 170 -2.72 7.16 25.84
N TRP A 171 -3.21 6.69 24.69
CA TRP A 171 -4.35 5.78 24.63
C TRP A 171 -3.86 4.34 24.81
N VAL A 172 -4.42 3.63 25.79
CA VAL A 172 -4.08 2.23 26.09
C VAL A 172 -5.32 1.35 25.88
N LYS A 173 -5.14 0.25 25.14
CA LYS A 173 -6.22 -0.73 24.88
C LYS A 173 -6.38 -1.68 26.06
N TYR A 174 -7.59 -1.76 26.59
CA TYR A 174 -8.02 -2.76 27.58
C TYR A 174 -9.10 -3.65 26.97
N GLY A 175 -9.27 -4.87 27.50
CA GLY A 175 -10.24 -5.80 26.94
C GLY A 175 -10.33 -7.12 27.70
N LEU A 176 -11.34 -7.92 27.34
CA LEU A 176 -11.53 -9.28 27.82
C LEU A 176 -12.27 -10.13 26.79
N LEU A 177 -12.13 -11.45 26.94
CA LEU A 177 -13.00 -12.42 26.27
C LEU A 177 -14.25 -12.68 27.09
N PHE A 178 -15.38 -12.80 26.42
CA PHE A 178 -16.63 -13.31 27.00
C PHE A 178 -17.41 -14.08 25.95
N THR A 179 -18.35 -14.92 26.37
CA THR A 179 -19.24 -15.66 25.47
C THR A 179 -20.67 -15.18 25.70
N THR A 180 -21.36 -14.84 24.61
CA THR A 180 -22.78 -14.46 24.66
C THR A 180 -23.67 -15.65 25.03
N PRO A 181 -24.83 -15.41 25.68
CA PRO A 181 -25.82 -16.45 25.93
C PRO A 181 -26.32 -17.12 24.64
N ALA A 182 -26.80 -18.36 24.75
CA ALA A 182 -27.25 -19.14 23.60
C ALA A 182 -28.62 -18.70 23.05
N ASP A 183 -29.44 -18.07 23.88
CA ASP A 183 -30.82 -17.66 23.61
C ASP A 183 -30.97 -16.16 23.31
N ASN A 184 -30.10 -15.32 23.88
CA ASN A 184 -30.09 -13.88 23.64
C ASN A 184 -28.67 -13.33 23.58
N ALA A 185 -28.29 -12.74 22.43
CA ALA A 185 -26.98 -12.15 22.25
C ALA A 185 -26.87 -10.69 22.74
N THR A 186 -27.95 -10.13 23.28
CA THR A 186 -27.93 -8.80 23.89
C THR A 186 -27.17 -8.87 25.20
N ILE A 187 -26.18 -8.00 25.37
CA ILE A 187 -25.45 -7.84 26.63
C ILE A 187 -25.56 -6.39 27.10
N VAL A 188 -25.18 -6.15 28.35
CA VAL A 188 -24.98 -4.83 28.92
C VAL A 188 -23.49 -4.68 29.20
N LEU A 189 -22.89 -3.61 28.69
CA LEU A 189 -21.52 -3.22 28.98
C LEU A 189 -21.55 -2.13 30.06
N ARG A 190 -20.92 -2.42 31.20
CA ARG A 190 -20.75 -1.51 32.33
C ARG A 190 -19.27 -1.20 32.50
N MET A 191 -18.93 0.08 32.61
CA MET A 191 -17.59 0.52 33.01
C MET A 191 -17.69 1.36 34.26
N ARG A 192 -16.99 0.90 35.29
CA ARG A 192 -16.96 1.50 36.61
C ARG A 192 -15.57 2.04 36.89
N ASN A 193 -15.48 3.27 37.39
CA ASN A 193 -14.25 3.76 37.98
C ASN A 193 -14.26 3.40 39.47
N ASN A 194 -13.34 2.54 39.89
CA ASN A 194 -13.17 2.06 41.26
C ASN A 194 -12.34 3.00 42.13
N SER A 195 -11.60 3.93 41.52
CA SER A 195 -10.82 4.90 42.26
C SER A 195 -11.72 5.94 42.94
N PRO A 196 -11.45 6.30 44.21
CA PRO A 196 -12.09 7.46 44.82
C PRO A 196 -11.71 8.72 44.04
N GLY A 197 -12.63 9.65 43.85
CA GLY A 197 -12.35 10.91 43.17
C GLY A 197 -11.73 11.97 44.08
N GLY A 198 -11.73 13.21 43.60
CA GLY A 198 -10.98 14.33 44.19
C GLY A 198 -9.96 14.86 43.19
N TYR A 199 -8.68 14.93 43.57
CA TYR A 199 -7.64 15.39 42.64
C TYR A 199 -7.12 14.25 41.75
N GLY A 200 -7.91 13.82 40.76
CA GLY A 200 -7.53 12.76 39.83
C GLY A 200 -8.70 11.95 39.32
N ASN A 201 -8.46 10.66 39.07
CA ASN A 201 -9.36 9.61 38.56
C ASN A 201 -10.07 9.88 37.22
N ASP A 202 -9.69 10.96 36.55
CA ASP A 202 -10.24 11.40 35.27
C ASP A 202 -9.65 10.66 34.07
N LEU A 203 -10.49 10.41 33.06
CA LEU A 203 -10.10 9.64 31.90
C LEU A 203 -10.84 10.05 30.62
N ALA A 204 -10.24 9.71 29.49
CA ALA A 204 -10.91 9.70 28.19
C ALA A 204 -11.10 8.25 27.72
N LEU A 205 -12.25 7.97 27.12
CA LEU A 205 -12.68 6.66 26.64
C LEU A 205 -13.04 6.75 25.15
N ASP A 206 -12.53 5.82 24.36
CA ASP A 206 -12.76 5.78 22.92
C ASP A 206 -12.74 4.36 22.35
N ASP A 207 -13.21 4.21 21.11
CA ASP A 207 -13.10 3.01 20.27
C ASP A 207 -13.48 1.71 21.00
N ILE A 208 -14.72 1.65 21.47
CA ILE A 208 -15.25 0.44 22.09
C ILE A 208 -15.64 -0.54 20.98
N GLY A 209 -14.93 -1.67 20.93
CA GLY A 209 -15.06 -2.68 19.89
C GLY A 209 -15.46 -4.04 20.43
N PHE A 210 -16.25 -4.76 19.65
CA PHE A 210 -16.56 -6.17 19.86
C PHE A 210 -16.21 -6.95 18.60
N ARG A 211 -15.26 -7.89 18.68
CA ARG A 211 -14.85 -8.73 17.55
C ARG A 211 -15.06 -10.19 17.91
N PRO A 212 -15.72 -11.00 17.07
CA PRO A 212 -15.85 -12.42 17.37
C PRO A 212 -14.44 -13.03 17.42
N CYS A 213 -14.20 -13.85 18.42
CA CYS A 213 -12.96 -14.58 18.64
C CYS A 213 -13.29 -16.06 18.60
N GLY A 214 -12.56 -16.78 17.76
CA GLY A 214 -12.73 -18.21 17.61
C GLY A 214 -11.38 -18.89 17.37
N PRO A 215 -11.37 -20.17 17.01
CA PRO A 215 -10.14 -20.89 16.75
C PRO A 215 -9.28 -20.24 15.67
N GLN A 216 -8.00 -20.61 15.63
CA GLN A 216 -7.11 -20.20 14.54
C GLN A 216 -7.65 -20.66 13.18
N VAL A 217 -7.80 -19.71 12.27
CA VAL A 217 -8.11 -19.92 10.84
C VAL A 217 -6.92 -19.41 10.06
N SER A 218 -6.35 -20.26 9.21
CA SER A 218 -5.29 -19.87 8.29
C SER A 218 -5.74 -20.09 6.86
N ALA A 219 -5.20 -19.27 5.97
CA ALA A 219 -5.38 -19.36 4.54
C ALA A 219 -4.02 -19.22 3.85
N PHE A 220 -3.88 -19.75 2.63
CA PHE A 220 -2.69 -19.58 1.80
C PHE A 220 -3.01 -19.63 0.31
N ILE A 221 -2.15 -19.03 -0.49
CA ILE A 221 -2.07 -19.21 -1.95
C ILE A 221 -1.04 -20.33 -2.21
N ARG A 222 -1.29 -21.19 -3.21
CA ARG A 222 -0.41 -22.29 -3.69
C ARG A 222 1.04 -22.27 -3.16
N ASP A 223 1.49 -23.40 -2.60
CA ASP A 223 2.83 -23.61 -1.99
C ASP A 223 3.06 -22.84 -0.68
N ASN A 224 1.99 -22.53 0.07
CA ASN A 224 2.00 -21.81 1.35
C ASN A 224 2.53 -20.36 1.28
N ALA A 225 2.24 -19.67 0.17
CA ALA A 225 2.57 -18.25 0.05
C ALA A 225 1.38 -17.37 0.46
N ASP A 226 1.64 -16.34 1.27
CA ASP A 226 0.65 -15.31 1.59
C ASP A 226 0.61 -14.19 0.55
N THR A 227 1.61 -14.12 -0.33
CA THR A 227 1.72 -13.08 -1.37
C THR A 227 2.19 -13.67 -2.68
N VAL A 228 1.52 -13.28 -3.77
CA VAL A 228 1.89 -13.62 -5.14
C VAL A 228 2.01 -12.34 -5.96
N ASN A 229 3.07 -12.24 -6.77
CA ASN A 229 3.31 -11.14 -7.70
C ASN A 229 3.25 -11.67 -9.13
N LEU A 230 2.56 -10.95 -10.01
CA LEU A 230 2.30 -11.31 -11.40
C LEU A 230 2.47 -10.10 -12.28
N CYS A 231 2.64 -10.34 -13.58
CA CYS A 231 2.76 -9.27 -14.55
C CYS A 231 1.49 -9.13 -15.37
N GLU A 232 1.22 -7.90 -15.80
CA GLU A 232 0.10 -7.59 -16.68
C GLU A 232 0.11 -8.47 -17.95
N GLY A 233 -1.02 -9.13 -18.19
CA GLY A 233 -1.21 -10.02 -19.33
C GLY A 233 -0.56 -11.39 -19.21
N ASP A 234 -0.01 -11.75 -18.04
CA ASP A 234 0.42 -13.13 -17.80
C ASP A 234 -0.79 -14.07 -17.82
N THR A 235 -0.72 -15.13 -18.63
CA THR A 235 -1.71 -16.21 -18.62
C THR A 235 -1.35 -17.21 -17.53
N VAL A 236 -1.77 -16.91 -16.31
CA VAL A 236 -1.44 -17.72 -15.13
C VAL A 236 -2.50 -18.81 -14.90
N PRO A 237 -2.12 -20.05 -14.53
CA PRO A 237 -3.08 -21.05 -14.10
C PRO A 237 -3.87 -20.58 -12.88
N THR A 238 -5.10 -21.08 -12.75
CA THR A 238 -6.01 -20.84 -11.63
C THR A 238 -5.31 -20.98 -10.28
N TYR A 239 -5.50 -20.00 -9.40
CA TYR A 239 -5.02 -20.07 -8.02
C TYR A 239 -5.96 -20.87 -7.16
N TYR A 240 -5.37 -21.76 -6.36
CA TYR A 240 -6.07 -22.46 -5.31
C TYR A 240 -5.75 -21.78 -3.99
N PHE A 241 -6.79 -21.20 -3.42
CA PHE A 241 -6.82 -20.80 -2.04
C PHE A 241 -7.26 -22.00 -1.22
N SER A 242 -6.66 -22.20 -0.05
CA SER A 242 -7.09 -23.20 0.91
C SER A 242 -7.06 -22.60 2.30
N GLY A 243 -8.02 -22.97 3.13
CA GLY A 243 -8.00 -22.65 4.54
C GLY A 243 -8.62 -23.75 5.38
N ASN A 244 -8.29 -23.75 6.66
CA ASN A 244 -8.82 -24.71 7.62
C ASN A 244 -9.39 -23.96 8.83
N ALA A 245 -10.57 -24.38 9.28
CA ALA A 245 -11.10 -24.00 10.57
C ALA A 245 -10.90 -25.18 11.52
N SER A 246 -10.48 -24.92 12.77
CA SER A 246 -10.37 -26.00 13.74
C SER A 246 -11.71 -26.74 13.94
N SER A 247 -11.66 -27.94 14.50
CA SER A 247 -12.83 -28.79 14.79
C SER A 247 -13.79 -28.22 15.87
N ALA A 248 -13.67 -26.94 16.23
CA ALA A 248 -14.50 -26.32 17.25
C ALA A 248 -15.90 -25.90 16.74
N TYR A 249 -16.08 -25.76 15.42
CA TYR A 249 -17.39 -25.52 14.81
C TYR A 249 -18.13 -26.83 14.62
N GLN A 250 -19.42 -26.87 14.98
CA GLN A 250 -20.21 -28.09 14.78
C GLN A 250 -20.52 -28.30 13.31
N ASN A 251 -20.89 -27.23 12.61
CA ASN A 251 -21.14 -27.22 11.17
C ASN A 251 -20.53 -25.94 10.59
N PRO A 252 -19.23 -25.92 10.25
CA PRO A 252 -18.58 -24.71 9.75
C PRO A 252 -19.11 -24.30 8.38
N PHE A 253 -19.51 -23.04 8.26
CA PHE A 253 -19.74 -22.34 7.00
C PHE A 253 -18.52 -21.51 6.64
N TYR A 254 -18.06 -21.67 5.41
CA TYR A 254 -16.91 -20.96 4.85
C TYR A 254 -17.38 -19.92 3.85
N GLN A 255 -16.71 -18.77 3.80
CA GLN A 255 -16.96 -17.77 2.77
C GLN A 255 -15.67 -17.03 2.43
N TRP A 256 -15.21 -17.13 1.19
CA TRP A 256 -14.09 -16.34 0.69
C TRP A 256 -14.53 -14.91 0.41
N GLN A 257 -13.66 -13.96 0.75
CA GLN A 257 -13.88 -12.55 0.49
C GLN A 257 -12.72 -11.95 -0.28
N THR A 258 -12.99 -10.86 -1.00
CA THR A 258 -11.99 -10.05 -1.68
C THR A 258 -12.04 -8.59 -1.23
N SER A 259 -10.91 -7.90 -1.36
CA SER A 259 -10.76 -6.48 -1.10
C SER A 259 -9.78 -5.86 -2.11
N ILE A 260 -10.00 -4.58 -2.43
CA ILE A 260 -9.12 -3.78 -3.30
C ILE A 260 -8.50 -2.59 -2.54
N ASN A 261 -8.76 -2.48 -1.24
CA ASN A 261 -8.33 -1.36 -0.38
C ASN A 261 -7.72 -1.87 0.93
N GLU A 262 -6.74 -2.77 0.83
CA GLU A 262 -5.95 -3.22 1.99
C GLU A 262 -6.79 -3.84 3.13
N GLY A 263 -7.99 -4.33 2.82
CA GLY A 263 -8.90 -4.93 3.80
C GLY A 263 -9.73 -3.94 4.61
N GLU A 264 -9.76 -2.66 4.24
CA GLU A 264 -10.70 -1.69 4.82
C GLU A 264 -12.17 -2.07 4.53
N SER A 265 -12.42 -2.65 3.35
CA SER A 265 -13.73 -3.17 2.96
C SER A 265 -13.61 -4.53 2.30
N TRP A 266 -14.60 -5.40 2.55
CA TRP A 266 -14.62 -6.77 2.07
C TRP A 266 -15.92 -7.08 1.32
N GLN A 267 -15.80 -7.85 0.25
CA GLN A 267 -16.93 -8.35 -0.53
C GLN A 267 -16.91 -9.88 -0.55
N ASP A 268 -18.04 -10.50 -0.25
CA ASP A 268 -18.24 -11.95 -0.38
C ASP A 268 -18.13 -12.35 -1.86
N ILE A 269 -17.28 -13.35 -2.15
CA ILE A 269 -17.18 -13.94 -3.48
C ILE A 269 -18.31 -14.95 -3.64
N ALA A 270 -19.25 -14.66 -4.53
CA ALA A 270 -20.44 -15.48 -4.74
C ALA A 270 -20.09 -16.94 -5.05
N GLY A 271 -20.64 -17.87 -4.26
CA GLY A 271 -20.44 -19.32 -4.43
C GLY A 271 -19.10 -19.88 -3.92
N ALA A 272 -18.20 -19.03 -3.43
CA ALA A 272 -16.92 -19.45 -2.86
C ALA A 272 -17.07 -19.85 -1.38
N THR A 273 -17.81 -20.93 -1.12
CA THR A 273 -18.16 -21.39 0.23
C THR A 273 -17.47 -22.69 0.66
N GLY A 274 -16.40 -23.07 -0.05
CA GLY A 274 -15.58 -24.23 0.28
C GLY A 274 -14.35 -23.86 1.10
N THR A 275 -13.72 -24.88 1.70
CA THR A 275 -12.38 -24.76 2.29
C THR A 275 -11.30 -24.46 1.25
N THR A 276 -11.61 -24.70 -0.02
CA THR A 276 -10.79 -24.28 -1.16
C THR A 276 -11.59 -23.39 -2.09
N TYR A 277 -10.89 -22.46 -2.74
CA TYR A 277 -11.45 -21.60 -3.78
C TYR A 277 -10.47 -21.50 -4.94
N ALA A 278 -10.99 -21.64 -6.15
CA ALA A 278 -10.23 -21.60 -7.38
C ALA A 278 -10.56 -20.28 -8.12
N SER A 279 -9.58 -19.37 -8.26
CA SER A 279 -9.78 -18.08 -8.95
C SER A 279 -8.80 -17.90 -10.09
N THR A 280 -9.26 -17.27 -11.16
CA THR A 280 -8.34 -16.58 -12.07
C THR A 280 -7.86 -15.28 -11.41
N PRO A 281 -6.58 -14.92 -11.52
CA PRO A 281 -6.11 -13.63 -11.06
C PRO A 281 -6.86 -12.47 -11.74
N PRO A 282 -7.01 -11.32 -11.07
CA PRO A 282 -7.45 -10.09 -11.69
C PRO A 282 -6.53 -9.71 -12.86
N SER A 283 -7.08 -9.15 -13.92
CA SER A 283 -6.32 -8.75 -15.11
C SER A 283 -5.79 -7.31 -15.03
N ALA A 284 -6.38 -6.47 -14.20
CA ALA A 284 -5.98 -5.08 -14.07
C ALA A 284 -4.79 -4.94 -13.13
N VAL A 285 -3.88 -4.01 -13.45
CA VAL A 285 -2.76 -3.62 -12.59
C VAL A 285 -3.31 -3.13 -11.26
N GLY A 286 -2.75 -3.62 -10.17
CA GLY A 286 -3.23 -3.30 -8.83
C GLY A 286 -2.88 -4.35 -7.78
N LYS A 287 -3.35 -4.10 -6.56
CA LYS A 287 -3.22 -5.01 -5.42
C LYS A 287 -4.61 -5.50 -5.04
N TYR A 288 -4.69 -6.78 -4.74
CA TYR A 288 -5.93 -7.47 -4.41
C TYR A 288 -5.71 -8.34 -3.19
N TRP A 289 -6.63 -8.25 -2.24
CA TRP A 289 -6.58 -9.02 -1.01
C TRP A 289 -7.69 -10.06 -0.98
N TYR A 290 -7.39 -11.18 -0.34
CA TYR A 290 -8.32 -12.27 -0.12
C TYR A 290 -8.22 -12.73 1.32
N ARG A 291 -9.32 -13.22 1.86
CA ARG A 291 -9.34 -13.92 3.14
C ARG A 291 -10.46 -14.96 3.15
N LEU A 292 -10.32 -15.94 4.02
CA LEU A 292 -11.37 -16.89 4.36
C LEU A 292 -12.07 -16.42 5.63
N THR A 293 -13.39 -16.37 5.61
CA THR A 293 -14.20 -16.18 6.80
C THR A 293 -14.92 -17.47 7.19
N VAL A 294 -15.07 -17.68 8.50
CA VAL A 294 -15.67 -18.90 9.06
C VAL A 294 -16.66 -18.53 10.15
N THR A 295 -17.81 -19.21 10.16
CA THR A 295 -18.79 -19.18 11.25
C THR A 295 -19.52 -20.53 11.30
N ASP A 296 -20.43 -20.77 12.25
CA ASP A 296 -21.34 -21.92 12.16
C ASP A 296 -22.44 -21.66 11.12
N GLU A 297 -22.91 -22.72 10.44
CA GLU A 297 -23.93 -22.67 9.38
C GLU A 297 -25.19 -21.90 9.78
N ALA A 298 -25.58 -21.97 11.06
CA ALA A 298 -26.70 -21.21 11.60
C ALA A 298 -26.57 -19.68 11.43
N PHE A 299 -25.35 -19.19 11.21
CA PHE A 299 -24.98 -17.78 11.08
C PHE A 299 -24.34 -17.42 9.73
N ALA A 300 -24.44 -18.28 8.71
CA ALA A 300 -23.79 -18.08 7.41
C ALA A 300 -24.00 -16.69 6.77
N GLY A 301 -25.18 -16.07 7.00
CA GLY A 301 -25.53 -14.73 6.51
C GLY A 301 -25.14 -13.55 7.42
N THR A 302 -24.58 -13.79 8.60
CA THR A 302 -24.36 -12.76 9.62
C THR A 302 -22.87 -12.47 9.76
N THR A 303 -22.41 -11.34 9.21
CA THR A 303 -21.00 -10.97 9.18
C THR A 303 -20.39 -10.77 10.57
N SER A 304 -21.17 -10.29 11.54
CA SER A 304 -20.72 -10.10 12.93
C SER A 304 -20.40 -11.38 13.70
N CYS A 305 -20.73 -12.55 13.14
CA CYS A 305 -20.42 -13.87 13.72
C CYS A 305 -19.19 -14.54 13.12
N ARG A 306 -18.58 -13.91 12.10
CA ARG A 306 -17.51 -14.54 11.31
C ARG A 306 -16.16 -14.18 11.89
N ILE A 307 -15.28 -15.17 12.04
CA ILE A 307 -13.85 -14.95 12.23
C ILE A 307 -13.13 -14.99 10.88
N ALA A 308 -11.95 -14.39 10.77
CA ALA A 308 -11.20 -14.30 9.53
C ALA A 308 -9.80 -14.94 9.61
N SER A 309 -9.32 -15.44 8.48
CA SER A 309 -7.94 -15.87 8.30
C SER A 309 -6.94 -14.71 8.26
N ASN A 310 -5.65 -15.02 8.16
CA ASN A 310 -4.64 -14.09 7.64
C ASN A 310 -5.02 -13.57 6.24
N LEU A 311 -4.46 -12.40 5.89
CA LEU A 311 -4.67 -11.79 4.59
C LEU A 311 -3.75 -12.41 3.53
N LEU A 312 -4.34 -12.72 2.39
CA LEU A 312 -3.63 -13.14 1.20
C LEU A 312 -3.59 -11.99 0.20
N LYS A 313 -2.49 -11.83 -0.51
CA LYS A 313 -2.28 -10.72 -1.44
C LYS A 313 -1.85 -11.20 -2.82
N ILE A 314 -2.53 -10.70 -3.85
CA ILE A 314 -2.11 -10.81 -5.24
C ILE A 314 -1.79 -9.40 -5.74
N THR A 315 -0.58 -9.20 -6.26
CA THR A 315 -0.18 -7.94 -6.92
C THR A 315 0.00 -8.19 -8.41
N ILE A 316 -0.69 -7.40 -9.24
CA ILE A 316 -0.51 -7.35 -10.68
C ILE A 316 0.34 -6.13 -11.00
N HIS A 317 1.58 -6.37 -11.42
CA HIS A 317 2.57 -5.35 -11.78
C HIS A 317 2.44 -4.98 -13.26
N PRO A 318 2.59 -3.70 -13.61
CA PRO A 318 2.64 -3.29 -15.01
C PRO A 318 3.87 -3.87 -15.69
N LYS A 319 3.78 -4.16 -17.00
CA LYS A 319 4.99 -4.50 -17.77
C LYS A 319 5.90 -3.28 -17.87
N PRO A 320 7.23 -3.46 -17.78
CA PRO A 320 8.15 -2.36 -18.06
C PRO A 320 8.00 -1.92 -19.51
N TRP A 321 8.33 -0.66 -19.80
CA TRP A 321 8.38 -0.16 -21.16
C TRP A 321 9.80 -0.25 -21.70
N ALA A 322 9.95 -0.84 -22.88
CA ALA A 322 11.18 -0.93 -23.65
C ALA A 322 10.97 -0.21 -24.99
N ASP A 323 11.92 0.63 -25.36
CA ASP A 323 12.00 1.30 -26.65
C ASP A 323 13.46 1.23 -27.12
N ALA A 324 13.73 0.50 -28.19
CA ALA A 324 15.07 0.34 -28.75
C ALA A 324 15.52 1.55 -29.58
N GLY A 325 14.63 2.52 -29.78
CA GLY A 325 14.84 3.70 -30.61
C GLY A 325 14.65 3.40 -32.09
N ALA A 326 14.78 4.46 -32.90
CA ALA A 326 14.63 4.34 -34.35
C ALA A 326 15.76 3.53 -34.98
N ASP A 327 15.43 2.80 -36.06
CA ASP A 327 16.38 2.12 -36.94
C ASP A 327 17.58 3.01 -37.31
N ARG A 328 18.71 2.35 -37.50
CA ARG A 328 20.01 2.98 -37.72
C ARG A 328 20.70 2.47 -38.99
N ILE A 329 21.58 3.30 -39.53
CA ILE A 329 22.53 2.90 -40.56
C ILE A 329 23.95 3.01 -40.01
N TYR A 330 24.67 1.90 -40.04
CA TYR A 330 26.10 1.81 -39.79
C TYR A 330 26.85 1.98 -41.12
N ILE A 331 27.61 3.08 -41.25
CA ILE A 331 28.56 3.25 -42.34
C ILE A 331 29.86 2.59 -41.91
N LYS A 332 30.42 1.71 -42.75
CA LYS A 332 31.65 0.97 -42.44
C LYS A 332 32.74 1.90 -41.91
N ASP A 333 33.35 1.49 -40.79
CA ASP A 333 34.37 2.24 -40.03
C ASP A 333 33.85 3.45 -39.23
N PHE A 334 32.54 3.73 -39.23
CA PHE A 334 31.91 4.83 -38.48
C PHE A 334 30.85 4.28 -37.51
N PRO A 335 31.20 4.08 -36.24
CA PRO A 335 30.31 3.44 -35.26
C PRO A 335 29.00 4.20 -35.06
N VAL A 336 27.93 3.46 -34.80
CA VAL A 336 26.59 4.03 -34.58
C VAL A 336 26.13 3.80 -33.14
N THR A 337 25.49 4.81 -32.54
CA THR A 337 24.92 4.72 -31.20
C THR A 337 23.46 4.31 -31.28
N LEU A 338 23.08 3.25 -30.58
CA LEU A 338 21.67 2.91 -30.33
C LEU A 338 21.14 3.84 -29.22
N ASN A 339 19.88 4.22 -29.26
CA ASN A 339 19.30 5.15 -28.27
C ASN A 339 18.11 4.49 -27.59
N GLY A 340 18.39 3.55 -26.69
CA GLY A 340 17.38 2.83 -25.94
C GLY A 340 16.77 3.67 -24.82
N THR A 341 15.49 3.43 -24.52
CA THR A 341 14.81 3.92 -23.31
C THR A 341 14.15 2.74 -22.60
N ALA A 342 14.29 2.69 -21.28
CA ALA A 342 13.67 1.67 -20.44
C ALA A 342 13.05 2.34 -19.21
N THR A 343 11.78 2.06 -18.92
CA THR A 343 11.10 2.56 -17.72
C THR A 343 10.23 1.47 -17.08
N GLY A 344 9.93 1.60 -15.79
CA GLY A 344 9.13 0.64 -15.04
C GLY A 344 9.57 0.55 -13.58
N GLU A 345 9.04 -0.44 -12.87
CA GLU A 345 9.34 -0.70 -11.46
C GLU A 345 10.74 -1.31 -11.29
N ASP A 346 11.74 -0.45 -11.07
CA ASP A 346 13.15 -0.82 -10.85
C ASP A 346 13.67 -1.81 -11.91
N VAL A 347 13.93 -1.26 -13.11
CA VAL A 347 14.23 -2.05 -14.30
C VAL A 347 15.72 -2.32 -14.47
N SER A 348 16.02 -3.53 -14.90
CA SER A 348 17.28 -3.94 -15.51
C SER A 348 17.05 -4.15 -17.01
N PHE A 349 18.10 -3.97 -17.81
CA PHE A 349 18.00 -4.13 -19.26
C PHE A 349 19.30 -4.68 -19.84
N MET A 350 19.19 -5.28 -21.03
CA MET A 350 20.34 -5.77 -21.77
C MET A 350 20.01 -5.89 -23.27
N TRP A 351 20.94 -5.45 -24.11
CA TRP A 351 20.87 -5.62 -25.55
C TRP A 351 21.24 -7.04 -25.98
N LYS A 352 20.52 -7.57 -26.99
CA LYS A 352 20.78 -8.89 -27.60
C LYS A 352 20.76 -8.80 -29.13
N PRO A 353 21.61 -9.55 -29.85
CA PRO A 353 22.74 -10.31 -29.34
C PRO A 353 23.85 -9.37 -28.81
N PRO A 354 24.66 -9.79 -27.82
CA PRO A 354 25.78 -9.01 -27.32
C PRO A 354 27.00 -9.14 -28.26
N LEU A 355 26.80 -8.93 -29.56
CA LEU A 355 27.81 -9.07 -30.60
C LEU A 355 28.01 -7.73 -31.31
N TYR A 356 29.28 -7.37 -31.55
CA TYR A 356 29.66 -6.11 -32.20
C TYR A 356 29.06 -4.88 -31.50
N ILE A 357 28.95 -4.95 -30.18
CA ILE A 357 28.42 -3.94 -29.27
C ILE A 357 29.46 -3.70 -28.17
N ASP A 358 29.72 -2.44 -27.82
CA ASP A 358 30.74 -2.08 -26.82
C ASP A 358 30.31 -2.41 -25.39
N ASP A 359 29.07 -2.10 -25.02
CA ASP A 359 28.46 -2.38 -23.73
C ASP A 359 26.97 -2.71 -23.87
N ALA A 360 26.64 -4.00 -23.88
CA ALA A 360 25.25 -4.44 -23.97
C ALA A 360 24.39 -4.06 -22.74
N ALA A 361 24.98 -3.57 -21.65
CA ALA A 361 24.28 -3.09 -20.45
C ALA A 361 24.14 -1.55 -20.41
N SER A 362 24.55 -0.84 -21.47
CA SER A 362 24.29 0.59 -21.64
C SER A 362 23.00 0.82 -22.44
N LEU A 363 22.21 1.85 -22.10
CA LEU A 363 21.08 2.27 -22.94
C LEU A 363 21.54 2.94 -24.25
N ASN A 364 22.77 3.45 -24.28
CA ASN A 364 23.33 4.13 -25.44
C ASN A 364 24.64 3.47 -25.90
N PRO A 365 24.61 2.18 -26.28
CA PRO A 365 25.79 1.47 -26.71
C PRO A 365 26.18 1.87 -28.13
N ILE A 366 27.44 1.65 -28.46
CA ILE A 366 28.00 1.79 -29.80
C ILE A 366 28.08 0.42 -30.45
N VAL A 367 27.59 0.30 -31.69
CA VAL A 367 27.59 -0.94 -32.47
C VAL A 367 28.35 -0.81 -33.80
N THR A 368 28.95 -1.91 -34.23
CA THR A 368 29.75 -2.06 -35.47
C THR A 368 29.51 -3.41 -36.17
N PRO A 369 28.27 -3.78 -36.49
CA PRO A 369 27.97 -5.09 -37.05
C PRO A 369 28.55 -5.26 -38.47
N PRO A 370 28.99 -6.47 -38.87
CA PRO A 370 29.60 -6.73 -40.17
C PRO A 370 28.60 -6.86 -41.32
N ALA A 371 27.31 -7.01 -41.02
CA ALA A 371 26.18 -7.10 -41.94
C ALA A 371 24.92 -6.60 -41.23
N ASP A 372 23.82 -6.39 -41.96
CA ASP A 372 22.53 -5.99 -41.39
C ASP A 372 22.18 -6.85 -40.16
N MET A 373 21.91 -6.20 -39.03
CA MET A 373 21.70 -6.86 -37.75
C MET A 373 20.54 -6.21 -37.00
N ILE A 374 19.73 -7.02 -36.32
CA ILE A 374 18.71 -6.55 -35.39
C ILE A 374 19.28 -6.66 -33.97
N TYR A 375 19.16 -5.58 -33.21
CA TYR A 375 19.42 -5.57 -31.78
C TYR A 375 18.10 -5.42 -31.02
N THR A 376 17.89 -6.28 -30.03
CA THR A 376 16.72 -6.27 -29.14
C THR A 376 17.12 -5.68 -27.80
N LEU A 377 16.45 -4.61 -27.37
CA LEU A 377 16.53 -4.12 -25.99
C LEU A 377 15.57 -4.94 -25.13
N ALA A 378 16.10 -5.88 -24.34
CA ALA A 378 15.29 -6.65 -23.39
C ALA A 378 15.29 -5.97 -22.02
N VAL A 379 14.10 -5.71 -21.47
CA VAL A 379 13.91 -5.02 -20.18
C VAL A 379 13.17 -5.93 -19.20
N GLN A 380 13.59 -5.92 -17.93
CA GLN A 380 13.01 -6.70 -16.85
C GLN A 380 12.89 -5.86 -15.57
N SER A 381 11.71 -5.80 -14.96
CA SER A 381 11.48 -5.18 -13.64
C SER A 381 12.02 -6.04 -12.49
N ALA A 382 12.12 -5.47 -11.28
CA ALA A 382 12.41 -6.21 -10.05
C ALA A 382 11.44 -7.38 -9.77
N TYR A 383 10.20 -7.32 -10.27
CA TYR A 383 9.18 -8.37 -10.14
C TYR A 383 9.18 -9.40 -11.29
N ASN A 384 10.24 -9.46 -12.09
CA ASN A 384 10.40 -10.36 -13.24
C ASN A 384 9.46 -10.10 -14.43
N CYS A 385 8.75 -8.97 -14.47
CA CYS A 385 7.97 -8.56 -15.64
C CYS A 385 8.90 -8.15 -16.77
N LYS A 386 8.62 -8.64 -17.98
CA LYS A 386 9.50 -8.52 -19.13
C LYS A 386 8.80 -7.84 -20.30
N SER A 387 9.57 -7.02 -21.00
CA SER A 387 9.23 -6.47 -22.30
C SER A 387 10.50 -6.36 -23.14
N SER A 388 10.31 -6.15 -24.44
CA SER A 388 11.43 -5.94 -25.36
C SER A 388 10.98 -5.14 -26.56
N ASP A 389 11.93 -4.47 -27.19
CA ASP A 389 11.75 -3.79 -28.46
C ASP A 389 12.99 -3.98 -29.35
N ASP A 390 12.83 -3.87 -30.66
CA ASP A 390 13.85 -4.16 -31.65
C ASP A 390 14.28 -2.89 -32.41
N VAL A 391 15.57 -2.78 -32.71
CA VAL A 391 16.12 -1.78 -33.64
C VAL A 391 16.90 -2.47 -34.75
N GLN A 392 16.62 -2.11 -35.99
CA GLN A 392 17.38 -2.60 -37.14
C GLN A 392 18.58 -1.70 -37.42
N VAL A 393 19.76 -2.29 -37.55
CA VAL A 393 20.99 -1.62 -37.99
C VAL A 393 21.34 -2.13 -39.39
N LYS A 394 21.21 -1.26 -40.39
CA LYS A 394 21.62 -1.54 -41.77
C LYS A 394 23.07 -1.18 -42.00
N VAL A 395 23.80 -2.01 -42.71
CA VAL A 395 25.23 -1.81 -42.97
C VAL A 395 25.43 -1.32 -44.40
N ALA A 396 26.20 -0.24 -44.55
CA ALA A 396 26.59 0.29 -45.86
C ALA A 396 28.09 0.58 -45.90
N ASP A 397 28.74 0.29 -47.03
CA ASP A 397 30.18 0.57 -47.21
C ASP A 397 30.49 2.07 -47.25
N ALA A 398 29.55 2.87 -47.77
CA ALA A 398 29.69 4.32 -47.89
C ALA A 398 28.31 4.99 -48.02
N ILE A 399 28.27 6.30 -47.74
CA ILE A 399 27.08 7.12 -48.03
C ILE A 399 26.95 7.26 -49.55
N PHE A 400 25.83 6.78 -50.10
CA PHE A 400 25.50 6.95 -51.50
C PHE A 400 24.71 8.24 -51.73
N VAL A 401 25.30 9.20 -52.45
CA VAL A 401 24.61 10.43 -52.86
C VAL A 401 24.17 10.28 -54.32
N PRO A 402 22.85 10.20 -54.61
CA PRO A 402 22.37 10.08 -55.98
C PRO A 402 22.82 11.25 -56.85
N ASN A 403 23.27 10.96 -58.07
CA ASN A 403 23.79 11.94 -59.01
C ASN A 403 22.70 12.54 -59.93
N ALA A 404 21.45 12.07 -59.85
CA ALA A 404 20.32 12.63 -60.57
C ALA A 404 18.98 12.30 -59.90
N PHE A 405 17.95 13.10 -60.20
CA PHE A 405 16.56 12.82 -59.84
C PHE A 405 15.60 13.52 -60.82
N THR A 406 14.37 13.00 -60.93
CA THR A 406 13.37 13.37 -61.95
C THR A 406 12.02 13.70 -61.27
N PRO A 407 11.81 14.93 -60.78
CA PRO A 407 10.54 15.34 -60.15
C PRO A 407 9.41 15.53 -61.18
N ASN A 408 8.95 14.42 -61.76
CA ASN A 408 7.89 14.34 -62.78
C ASN A 408 6.56 13.79 -62.21
N ASN A 409 6.52 13.46 -60.91
CA ASN A 409 5.42 12.85 -60.17
C ASN A 409 5.00 11.46 -60.68
N ASP A 410 5.94 10.67 -61.21
CA ASP A 410 5.69 9.26 -61.57
C ASP A 410 5.88 8.28 -60.40
N GLY A 411 6.28 8.79 -59.23
CA GLY A 411 6.57 8.02 -58.02
C GLY A 411 8.02 7.54 -57.93
N LEU A 412 8.85 7.75 -58.96
CA LEU A 412 10.23 7.29 -59.05
C LEU A 412 11.21 8.47 -59.08
N ASN A 413 12.09 8.53 -58.09
CA ASN A 413 13.11 9.58 -57.98
C ASN A 413 12.53 11.02 -58.02
N ASP A 414 11.29 11.21 -57.54
CA ASP A 414 10.66 12.53 -57.48
C ASP A 414 11.30 13.50 -56.48
N TYR A 415 12.07 12.93 -55.55
CA TYR A 415 12.80 13.66 -54.53
C TYR A 415 14.25 13.22 -54.59
N TRP A 416 15.14 14.20 -54.53
CA TRP A 416 16.52 13.96 -54.19
C TRP A 416 16.59 13.58 -52.71
N LYS A 417 16.78 12.28 -52.48
CA LYS A 417 16.99 11.66 -51.17
C LYS A 417 18.44 11.18 -51.12
N ILE A 418 19.00 11.06 -49.92
CA ILE A 418 20.31 10.43 -49.73
C ILE A 418 20.07 9.15 -48.95
N PRO A 419 19.93 8.00 -49.62
CA PRO A 419 19.82 6.72 -48.95
C PRO A 419 21.01 6.52 -48.02
N TYR A 420 20.78 5.88 -46.87
CA TYR A 420 21.85 5.56 -45.90
C TYR A 420 22.44 6.77 -45.14
N LEU A 421 21.88 7.98 -45.30
CA LEU A 421 22.24 9.11 -44.44
C LEU A 421 21.51 9.02 -43.10
N ASP A 422 22.13 8.38 -42.12
CA ASP A 422 21.59 8.23 -40.77
C ASP A 422 21.40 9.57 -40.05
N ILE A 423 20.28 9.72 -39.34
CA ILE A 423 19.99 10.94 -38.57
C ILE A 423 20.98 11.16 -37.41
N GLY A 424 21.52 10.08 -36.83
CA GLY A 424 22.53 10.10 -35.76
C GLY A 424 23.88 10.66 -36.20
N LEU A 425 24.15 10.75 -37.51
CA LEU A 425 25.30 11.47 -38.05
C LEU A 425 25.13 13.00 -37.97
N ALA A 426 23.91 13.48 -37.68
CA ALA A 426 23.56 14.89 -37.55
C ALA A 426 24.10 15.73 -38.71
N ALA A 427 23.90 15.24 -39.95
CA ALA A 427 24.41 15.88 -41.15
C ALA A 427 23.73 17.23 -41.43
N ASP A 428 24.52 18.20 -41.86
CA ASP A 428 24.10 19.49 -42.41
C ASP A 428 24.25 19.42 -43.94
N VAL A 429 23.12 19.32 -44.64
CA VAL A 429 23.05 19.14 -46.10
C VAL A 429 22.63 20.45 -46.74
N LYS A 430 23.50 20.99 -47.60
CA LYS A 430 23.26 22.21 -48.37
C LYS A 430 23.35 21.92 -49.86
N VAL A 431 22.43 22.47 -50.63
CA VAL A 431 22.44 22.42 -52.10
C VAL A 431 22.48 23.84 -52.66
N PHE A 432 23.33 24.04 -53.65
CA PHE A 432 23.55 25.31 -54.33
C PHE A 432 23.26 25.17 -55.83
N ASN A 433 22.71 26.22 -56.43
CA ASN A 433 22.61 26.30 -57.88
C ASN A 433 23.96 26.68 -58.53
N ARG A 434 24.01 26.71 -59.87
CA ARG A 434 25.22 27.05 -60.64
C ARG A 434 25.83 28.43 -60.35
N TRP A 435 25.07 29.32 -59.72
CA TRP A 435 25.51 30.67 -59.34
C TRP A 435 25.99 30.77 -57.89
N GLY A 436 26.07 29.65 -57.17
CA GLY A 436 26.48 29.61 -55.76
C GLY A 436 25.38 30.02 -54.79
N LYS A 437 24.13 30.21 -55.24
CA LYS A 437 23.00 30.50 -54.35
C LYS A 437 22.47 29.20 -53.74
N MET A 438 22.33 29.16 -52.41
CA MET A 438 21.73 28.03 -51.70
C MET A 438 20.24 27.92 -52.04
N VAL A 439 19.81 26.72 -52.42
CA VAL A 439 18.45 26.40 -52.85
C VAL A 439 17.78 25.33 -51.98
N TYR A 440 18.53 24.54 -51.23
CA TYR A 440 17.98 23.61 -50.25
C TYR A 440 18.94 23.46 -49.06
N HIS A 441 18.37 23.34 -47.87
CA HIS A 441 19.10 23.15 -46.63
C HIS A 441 18.27 22.29 -45.66
N VAL A 442 18.91 21.29 -45.08
CA VAL A 442 18.35 20.49 -43.98
C VAL A 442 19.48 20.11 -43.03
N ALA A 443 19.20 20.09 -41.73
CA ALA A 443 20.16 19.72 -40.70
C ALA A 443 19.54 18.66 -39.76
N ALA A 444 20.29 17.59 -39.48
CA ALA A 444 19.90 16.50 -38.58
C ALA A 444 18.49 15.94 -38.85
N ALA A 445 18.11 15.83 -40.12
CA ALA A 445 16.82 15.31 -40.55
C ALA A 445 16.94 14.63 -41.93
N PRO A 446 15.98 13.77 -42.31
CA PRO A 446 15.99 13.09 -43.61
C PRO A 446 16.02 14.07 -44.79
N VAL A 447 16.89 13.79 -45.77
CA VAL A 447 16.99 14.59 -47.01
C VAL A 447 15.86 14.22 -47.96
N SER A 448 15.12 15.23 -48.41
CA SER A 448 14.04 15.08 -49.37
C SER A 448 13.78 16.40 -50.10
N TRP A 449 14.42 16.60 -51.25
CA TRP A 449 14.24 17.80 -52.07
C TRP A 449 13.55 17.50 -53.39
N ASN A 450 12.42 18.15 -53.66
CA ASN A 450 11.62 17.98 -54.88
C ASN A 450 12.02 18.89 -56.03
N GLY A 451 13.18 19.55 -55.95
CA GLY A 451 13.62 20.48 -57.00
C GLY A 451 12.87 21.82 -57.02
N LYS A 452 12.20 22.21 -55.92
CA LYS A 452 11.52 23.51 -55.78
C LYS A 452 12.17 24.37 -54.71
N VAL A 453 12.06 25.69 -54.86
CA VAL A 453 12.39 26.69 -53.85
C VAL A 453 11.20 27.62 -53.71
N ASN A 454 10.62 27.71 -52.50
CA ASN A 454 9.40 28.50 -52.26
C ASN A 454 8.25 28.18 -53.24
N GLY A 455 8.08 26.89 -53.56
CA GLY A 455 7.08 26.42 -54.51
C GLY A 455 7.44 26.59 -55.99
N ILE A 456 8.54 27.28 -56.31
CA ILE A 456 8.97 27.55 -57.69
C ILE A 456 9.94 26.46 -58.15
N ASP A 457 9.61 25.85 -59.29
CA ASP A 457 10.46 24.86 -59.95
C ASP A 457 11.83 25.43 -60.29
N GLN A 458 12.88 24.74 -59.84
CA GLN A 458 14.24 25.10 -60.21
C GLN A 458 14.58 24.53 -61.61
N PRO A 459 15.38 25.25 -62.42
CA PRO A 459 15.72 24.83 -63.77
C PRO A 459 16.46 23.48 -63.81
N SER A 460 16.25 22.71 -64.87
CA SER A 460 17.07 21.53 -65.16
C SER A 460 18.54 21.90 -65.28
N GLY A 461 19.42 21.04 -64.76
CA GLY A 461 20.86 21.22 -64.81
C GLY A 461 21.58 20.78 -63.55
N THR A 462 22.84 21.16 -63.47
CA THR A 462 23.76 20.74 -62.41
C THR A 462 23.61 21.59 -61.15
N TYR A 463 23.47 20.92 -60.02
CA TYR A 463 23.46 21.49 -58.67
C TYR A 463 24.66 20.96 -57.88
N ILE A 464 25.15 21.77 -56.96
CA ILE A 464 26.30 21.43 -56.11
C ILE A 464 25.76 21.10 -54.72
N TYR A 465 26.15 19.96 -54.16
CA TYR A 465 25.83 19.64 -52.77
C TYR A 465 27.08 19.74 -51.89
N MET A 466 26.85 20.09 -50.62
CA MET A 466 27.83 20.06 -49.56
C MET A 466 27.17 19.45 -48.32
N ILE A 467 27.74 18.35 -47.84
CA ILE A 467 27.29 17.64 -46.65
C ILE A 467 28.42 17.67 -45.64
N THR A 468 28.16 18.28 -44.49
CA THR A 468 29.06 18.28 -43.34
C THR A 468 28.43 17.52 -42.20
N PHE A 469 29.24 16.83 -41.40
CA PHE A 469 28.76 16.02 -40.29
C PHE A 469 29.16 16.67 -38.97
N LYS A 470 28.27 16.60 -37.97
CA LYS A 470 28.57 17.13 -36.64
C LYS A 470 29.86 16.49 -36.10
N ASP A 471 30.66 17.30 -35.40
CA ASP A 471 31.94 16.91 -34.79
C ASP A 471 32.97 16.33 -35.78
N ASN A 472 32.82 16.59 -37.09
CA ASN A 472 33.64 16.00 -38.16
C ASN A 472 33.73 14.47 -38.08
N LYS A 473 32.66 13.80 -37.59
CA LYS A 473 32.60 12.33 -37.47
C LYS A 473 32.91 11.60 -38.78
N LEU A 474 32.58 12.22 -39.90
CA LEU A 474 32.80 11.73 -41.26
C LEU A 474 33.47 12.81 -42.12
N PRO A 475 34.24 12.44 -43.16
CA PRO A 475 34.73 13.39 -44.14
C PRO A 475 33.59 14.16 -44.80
N GLN A 476 33.81 15.45 -45.06
CA GLN A 476 32.87 16.26 -45.83
C GLN A 476 32.62 15.63 -47.21
N LEU A 477 31.35 15.49 -47.58
CA LEU A 477 30.98 15.06 -48.93
C LEU A 477 30.59 16.28 -49.75
N LYS A 478 31.19 16.41 -50.94
CA LYS A 478 30.87 17.45 -51.91
C LYS A 478 30.84 16.86 -53.31
N GLY A 479 29.97 17.38 -54.15
CA GLY A 479 29.84 16.90 -55.51
C GLY A 479 28.70 17.59 -56.24
N THR A 480 28.29 17.00 -57.35
CA THR A 480 27.20 17.53 -58.16
C THR A 480 26.15 16.47 -58.45
N PHE A 481 24.91 16.90 -58.58
CA PHE A 481 23.84 16.08 -59.14
C PHE A 481 23.04 16.86 -60.19
N THR A 482 22.29 16.13 -61.01
CA THR A 482 21.51 16.69 -62.12
C THR A 482 20.02 16.63 -61.78
N LEU A 483 19.36 17.79 -61.82
CA LEU A 483 17.90 17.86 -61.86
C LEU A 483 17.45 17.70 -63.32
N ILE A 484 16.63 16.69 -63.58
CA ILE A 484 16.09 16.38 -64.92
C ILE A 484 14.57 16.61 -64.88
N ARG A 485 14.03 17.32 -65.86
CA ARG A 485 12.60 17.58 -66.01
C ARG A 485 12.18 17.37 -67.46
#